data_AF-R7PX40-F1
#
_entry.id   AF-R7PX40-F1
#
_cell.length_a   1.000
_cell.length_b   1.000
_cell.length_c   1.000
_cell.angle_alpha   90.00
_cell.angle_beta   90.00
_cell.angle_gamma   90.00
#
_symmetry.space_group_name_H-M   'P 1'
#
loop_
_entity.id
_entity.type
_entity.pdbx_description
1 polymer ?
#
loop_
_entity_poly.entity_id
_entity_poly.type
_entity_poly.pdbx_seq_one_letter_code
_entity_poly.pdbx_strand_id
1 'polypeptide(L)'
;MKLNSKIMVALLLCVVAAITVGMVAAEDLTLPDGATFTVPDGFTVQEDDDGNTVLVKDNVAIIVLASDAKSPDDAKKTLESKGYTFKNQRDLSNFKNINVVEQSYDKDGMPVYGYICEVDGIQYIVSVANPPADWEITDGNNPANVLISSIDTSNVQTE
;
A
#
# COMPACT_ATOMS: atom_id res chain seq x y z
N MET A 1 11.90 -26.41 26.91
CA MET A 1 10.73 -25.65 26.44
C MET A 1 10.82 -25.53 24.93
N LYS A 2 9.80 -26.01 24.19
CA LYS A 2 9.70 -25.87 22.73
C LYS A 2 9.05 -24.51 22.44
N LEU A 3 9.83 -23.54 21.95
CA LEU A 3 9.24 -22.37 21.32
C LEU A 3 8.74 -22.77 19.92
N ASN A 4 7.54 -22.33 19.57
CA ASN A 4 6.90 -22.65 18.30
C ASN A 4 7.60 -21.92 17.14
N SER A 5 8.02 -22.69 16.14
CA SER A 5 8.77 -22.27 14.95
C SER A 5 8.11 -21.17 14.10
N LYS A 6 6.84 -20.85 14.34
CA LYS A 6 6.08 -19.84 13.58
C LYS A 6 6.38 -18.40 14.02
N ILE A 7 6.97 -18.21 15.20
CA ILE A 7 7.32 -16.87 15.72
C ILE A 7 8.77 -16.50 15.34
N MET A 8 9.61 -17.47 14.95
CA MET A 8 11.01 -17.18 14.57
C MET A 8 11.17 -16.47 13.23
N VAL A 9 10.19 -16.54 12.31
CA VAL A 9 10.23 -15.80 11.04
C VAL A 9 9.83 -14.33 11.25
N ALA A 10 9.13 -14.00 12.34
CA ALA A 10 8.85 -12.63 12.74
C ALA A 10 10.03 -11.95 13.45
N LEU A 11 11.13 -12.67 13.74
CA LEU A 11 12.24 -12.18 14.57
C LEU A 11 13.54 -11.91 13.80
N LEU A 12 13.54 -12.00 12.47
CA LEU A 12 14.71 -11.70 11.62
C LEU A 12 14.72 -10.24 11.12
N LEU A 13 14.25 -9.30 11.94
CA LEU A 13 14.32 -7.85 11.73
C LEU A 13 14.86 -7.20 13.01
N CYS A 14 16.16 -7.34 13.22
CA CYS A 14 17.00 -6.63 14.20
C CYS A 14 18.39 -6.64 13.56
N VAL A 15 19.02 -5.54 13.18
CA VAL A 15 19.42 -4.38 13.99
C VAL A 15 19.95 -3.30 13.04
N VAL A 16 19.45 -2.07 13.09
CA VAL A 16 20.29 -0.84 13.03
C VAL A 16 19.66 0.23 13.91
N ALA A 17 20.53 1.01 14.56
CA ALA A 17 20.33 1.87 15.70
C ALA A 17 19.32 3.01 15.55
N ALA A 18 18.62 3.26 16.67
CA ALA A 18 18.11 4.54 17.19
C ALA A 18 18.05 5.73 16.22
N ILE A 19 16.82 6.09 15.83
CA ILE A 19 16.44 7.50 15.71
C ILE A 19 15.10 7.64 16.44
N THR A 20 15.11 8.42 17.52
CA THR A 20 13.90 8.90 18.18
C THR A 20 13.11 9.75 17.19
N VAL A 21 11.93 9.32 16.79
CA VAL A 21 10.99 10.21 16.10
C VAL A 21 9.79 10.38 17.05
N GLY A 22 9.70 11.58 17.60
CA GLY A 22 8.58 12.00 18.44
C GLY A 22 7.29 11.97 17.64
N MET A 23 6.16 11.90 18.36
CA MET A 23 4.80 12.08 17.84
C MET A 23 4.74 12.90 16.55
N VAL A 24 4.39 12.25 15.44
CA VAL A 24 4.32 12.85 14.12
C VAL A 24 2.85 13.18 13.83
N ALA A 25 2.54 14.46 13.68
CA ALA A 25 1.31 14.90 13.02
C ALA A 25 1.34 14.44 11.55
N ALA A 26 0.19 14.10 10.97
CA ALA A 26 0.04 13.63 9.58
C ALA A 26 1.10 14.23 8.63
N GLU A 27 2.14 13.46 8.34
CA GLU A 27 3.21 13.84 7.42
C GLU A 27 2.77 13.42 6.01
N ASP A 28 2.83 14.37 5.07
CA ASP A 28 2.70 14.04 3.66
C ASP A 28 4.03 13.42 3.18
N LEU A 29 3.93 12.28 2.52
CA LEU A 29 5.06 11.57 1.96
C LEU A 29 5.15 11.82 0.46
N THR A 30 6.35 12.11 -0.04
CA THR A 30 6.61 12.35 -1.47
C THR A 30 7.12 11.08 -2.16
N LEU A 31 6.43 10.68 -3.23
CA LEU A 31 6.83 9.62 -4.14
C LEU A 31 7.96 10.09 -5.09
N PRO A 32 8.71 9.18 -5.72
CA PRO A 32 9.80 9.55 -6.64
C PRO A 32 9.38 10.40 -7.85
N ASP A 33 8.12 10.32 -8.28
CA ASP A 33 7.55 11.14 -9.36
C ASP A 33 7.14 12.56 -8.90
N GLY A 34 7.23 12.83 -7.59
CA GLY A 34 6.87 14.10 -6.97
C GLY A 34 5.46 14.14 -6.40
N ALA A 35 4.62 13.13 -6.63
CA ALA A 35 3.30 13.08 -6.02
C ALA A 35 3.39 12.94 -4.50
N THR A 36 2.44 13.51 -3.78
CA THR A 36 2.37 13.42 -2.32
C THR A 36 1.12 12.70 -1.86
N PHE A 37 1.17 12.06 -0.70
CA PHE A 37 -0.02 11.52 -0.04
C PHE A 37 0.12 11.65 1.48
N THR A 38 -1.01 11.71 2.18
CA THR A 38 -1.05 11.77 3.64
C THR A 38 -0.88 10.37 4.23
N VAL A 39 0.10 10.22 5.14
CA VAL A 39 0.29 8.97 5.90
C VAL A 39 -0.90 8.76 6.86
N PRO A 40 -1.61 7.62 6.80
CA PRO A 40 -2.74 7.37 7.70
C PRO A 40 -2.35 7.26 9.17
N ASP A 41 -3.26 7.66 10.06
CA ASP A 41 -3.00 7.72 11.50
C ASP A 41 -2.52 6.39 12.10
N GLY A 42 -1.41 6.48 12.82
CA GLY A 42 -0.81 5.36 13.55
C GLY A 42 -0.02 4.38 12.67
N PHE A 43 0.18 4.67 11.39
CA PHE A 43 1.17 3.98 10.57
C PHE A 43 2.56 4.57 10.78
N THR A 44 3.58 3.71 10.75
CA THR A 44 4.99 4.12 10.70
C THR A 44 5.51 3.95 9.29
N VAL A 45 6.35 4.88 8.84
CA VAL A 45 7.02 4.80 7.55
C VAL A 45 8.31 4.00 7.71
N GLN A 46 8.53 3.04 6.81
CA GLN A 46 9.70 2.17 6.73
C GLN A 46 10.16 2.07 5.27
N GLU A 47 11.36 1.55 5.07
CA GLU A 47 11.89 1.20 3.74
C GLU A 47 12.05 -0.32 3.67
N ASP A 48 11.62 -0.96 2.59
CA ASP A 48 11.85 -2.39 2.36
C ASP A 48 13.21 -2.66 1.71
N ASP A 49 13.54 -3.95 1.53
CA ASP A 49 14.81 -4.39 0.94
C ASP A 49 15.03 -3.92 -0.51
N ASP A 50 13.95 -3.54 -1.20
CA ASP A 50 13.96 -3.03 -2.57
C ASP A 50 14.00 -1.49 -2.61
N GLY A 51 14.06 -0.82 -1.45
CA GLY A 51 14.06 0.64 -1.33
C GLY A 51 12.67 1.27 -1.45
N ASN A 52 11.60 0.47 -1.40
CA ASN A 52 10.24 1.00 -1.47
C ASN A 52 9.82 1.54 -0.11
N THR A 53 9.04 2.62 -0.13
CA THR A 53 8.36 3.12 1.06
C THR A 53 7.23 2.18 1.46
N VAL A 54 7.26 1.72 2.72
CA VAL A 54 6.25 0.85 3.32
C VAL A 54 5.67 1.51 4.57
N LEU A 55 4.34 1.58 4.64
CA LEU A 55 3.62 2.01 5.84
C LEU A 55 3.22 0.77 6.64
N VAL A 56 3.59 0.70 7.91
CA VAL A 56 3.29 -0.45 8.76
C VAL A 56 2.49 -0.05 9.99
N LYS A 57 1.44 -0.82 10.28
CA LYS A 57 0.68 -0.74 11.53
C LYS A 57 0.19 -2.13 11.92
N ASP A 58 0.49 -2.54 13.15
CA ASP A 58 0.19 -3.88 13.65
C ASP A 58 0.69 -4.98 12.70
N ASN A 59 -0.22 -5.70 12.03
CA ASN A 59 0.11 -6.74 11.05
C ASN A 59 -0.20 -6.32 9.60
N VAL A 60 -0.57 -5.06 9.37
CA VAL A 60 -0.91 -4.52 8.05
C VAL A 60 0.29 -3.76 7.50
N ALA A 61 0.62 -4.01 6.24
CA ALA A 61 1.61 -3.25 5.48
C ALA A 61 0.96 -2.64 4.25
N ILE A 62 1.29 -1.38 3.95
CA ILE A 62 0.80 -0.66 2.77
C ILE A 62 2.01 -0.15 1.98
N ILE A 63 2.02 -0.39 0.67
CA ILE A 63 3.04 0.14 -0.24
C ILE A 63 2.32 0.99 -1.29
N VAL A 64 2.86 2.17 -1.58
CA VAL A 64 2.37 3.08 -2.61
C VAL A 64 3.42 3.20 -3.70
N LEU A 65 3.03 2.93 -4.93
CA LEU A 65 3.94 2.99 -6.08
C LEU A 65 3.29 3.80 -7.21
N ALA A 66 4.06 4.71 -7.81
CA ALA A 66 3.77 5.15 -9.17
C ALA A 66 3.91 3.93 -10.09
N SER A 67 2.92 3.71 -10.96
CA SER A 67 2.87 2.49 -11.77
C SER A 67 3.07 2.77 -13.24
N ASP A 68 3.99 2.03 -13.86
CA ASP A 68 4.10 1.93 -15.32
C ASP A 68 3.02 1.03 -15.93
N ALA A 69 2.18 0.38 -15.10
CA ALA A 69 1.10 -0.43 -15.60
C ALA A 69 0.11 0.46 -16.38
N LYS A 70 -0.21 0.04 -17.60
CA LYS A 70 -1.11 0.79 -18.48
C LYS A 70 -2.57 0.46 -18.25
N SER A 71 -2.85 -0.56 -17.43
CA SER A 71 -4.19 -1.06 -17.15
C SER A 71 -4.21 -1.95 -15.90
N PRO A 72 -5.38 -2.13 -15.27
CA PRO A 72 -5.56 -3.13 -14.21
C PRO A 72 -5.17 -4.56 -14.63
N ASP A 73 -5.34 -4.91 -15.91
CA ASP A 73 -4.96 -6.23 -16.43
C ASP A 73 -3.43 -6.41 -16.47
N ASP A 74 -2.68 -5.34 -16.76
CA ASP A 74 -1.22 -5.38 -16.76
C ASP A 74 -0.67 -5.46 -15.33
N ALA A 75 -1.29 -4.73 -14.39
CA ALA A 75 -1.00 -4.85 -12.96
C ALA A 75 -1.24 -6.29 -12.47
N LYS A 76 -2.37 -6.89 -12.86
CA LYS A 76 -2.69 -8.29 -12.54
C LYS A 76 -1.65 -9.27 -13.06
N LYS A 77 -1.30 -9.22 -14.35
CA LYS A 77 -0.29 -10.10 -14.95
C LYS A 77 1.05 -9.98 -14.22
N THR A 78 1.43 -8.76 -13.84
CA THR A 78 2.66 -8.50 -13.09
C THR A 78 2.64 -9.22 -11.74
N LEU A 79 1.55 -9.09 -10.97
CA LEU A 79 1.41 -9.76 -9.68
C LEU A 79 1.33 -11.29 -9.81
N GLU A 80 0.59 -11.80 -10.79
CA GLU A 80 0.53 -13.24 -11.07
C GLU A 80 1.92 -13.80 -11.42
N SER A 81 2.74 -13.06 -12.18
CA SER A 81 4.13 -13.46 -12.48
C SER A 81 5.04 -13.52 -11.25
N LYS A 82 4.71 -12.76 -10.20
CA LYS A 82 5.38 -12.77 -8.88
C LYS A 82 4.80 -13.82 -7.92
N GLY A 83 3.89 -14.68 -8.40
CA GLY A 83 3.31 -15.78 -7.64
C GLY A 83 2.13 -15.38 -6.75
N TYR A 84 1.46 -14.26 -7.04
CA TYR A 84 0.18 -13.91 -6.41
C TYR A 84 -0.95 -14.66 -7.11
N THR A 85 -1.91 -15.16 -6.33
CA THR A 85 -3.11 -15.83 -6.85
C THR A 85 -4.28 -14.86 -6.85
N PHE A 86 -4.70 -14.41 -8.03
CA PHE A 86 -5.87 -13.55 -8.18
C PHE A 86 -7.15 -14.20 -7.61
N LYS A 87 -7.98 -13.40 -6.94
CA LYS A 87 -9.24 -13.84 -6.33
C LYS A 87 -10.45 -13.14 -6.94
N ASN A 88 -10.46 -11.81 -6.90
CA ASN A 88 -11.59 -11.01 -7.35
C ASN A 88 -11.15 -9.62 -7.79
N GLN A 89 -11.97 -8.96 -8.60
CA GLN A 89 -11.83 -7.56 -8.98
C GLN A 89 -13.17 -6.85 -8.87
N ARG A 90 -13.15 -5.58 -8.45
CA ARG A 90 -14.33 -4.69 -8.52
C ARG A 90 -13.92 -3.24 -8.74
N ASP A 91 -14.78 -2.51 -9.45
CA ASP A 91 -14.70 -1.06 -9.54
C ASP A 91 -15.27 -0.43 -8.27
N LEU A 92 -14.59 0.59 -7.74
CA LEU A 92 -14.98 1.25 -6.51
C LEU A 92 -15.50 2.66 -6.74
N SER A 93 -16.38 3.11 -5.84
CA SER A 93 -16.89 4.48 -5.78
C SER A 93 -16.43 5.18 -4.49
N ASN A 94 -16.47 6.52 -4.45
CA ASN A 94 -16.22 7.40 -3.29
C ASN A 94 -14.78 7.83 -2.97
N PHE A 95 -13.85 7.79 -3.93
CA PHE A 95 -12.45 8.23 -3.73
C PHE A 95 -12.20 9.62 -4.33
N LYS A 96 -12.85 10.70 -3.87
CA LYS A 96 -12.67 12.06 -4.46
C LYS A 96 -12.69 12.13 -6.00
N ASN A 97 -13.62 11.44 -6.66
CA ASN A 97 -13.70 11.34 -8.14
C ASN A 97 -12.50 10.64 -8.81
N ILE A 98 -11.63 9.96 -8.04
CA ILE A 98 -10.59 9.06 -8.53
C ILE A 98 -11.24 7.76 -8.94
N ASN A 99 -10.93 7.28 -10.15
CA ASN A 99 -11.31 5.95 -10.58
C ASN A 99 -10.38 4.94 -9.88
N VAL A 100 -10.97 4.01 -9.13
CA VAL A 100 -10.21 2.98 -8.40
C VAL A 100 -10.74 1.61 -8.76
N VAL A 101 -9.83 0.74 -9.18
CA VAL A 101 -10.09 -0.70 -9.36
C VAL A 101 -9.42 -1.45 -8.23
N GLU A 102 -10.20 -2.16 -7.43
CA GLU A 102 -9.67 -3.09 -6.42
C GLU A 102 -9.48 -4.45 -7.05
N GLN A 103 -8.31 -5.04 -6.81
CA GLN A 103 -8.01 -6.43 -7.09
C GLN A 103 -7.57 -7.11 -5.80
N SER A 104 -8.09 -8.29 -5.54
CA SER A 104 -7.73 -9.10 -4.36
C SER A 104 -6.94 -10.33 -4.77
N TYR A 105 -5.98 -10.68 -3.95
CA TYR A 105 -5.01 -11.73 -4.17
C TYR A 105 -4.76 -12.55 -2.90
N ASP A 106 -4.25 -13.75 -3.09
CA ASP A 106 -3.57 -14.52 -2.04
C ASP A 106 -2.11 -14.68 -2.41
N LYS A 107 -1.21 -14.39 -1.47
CA LYS A 107 0.22 -14.67 -1.59
C LYS A 107 0.64 -15.56 -0.44
N ASP A 108 0.86 -16.85 -0.72
CA ASP A 108 1.32 -17.82 0.26
C ASP A 108 0.40 -17.91 1.51
N GLY A 109 -0.92 -17.79 1.32
CA GLY A 109 -1.92 -17.78 2.39
C GLY A 109 -2.17 -16.42 3.04
N MET A 110 -1.53 -15.37 2.54
CA MET A 110 -1.72 -13.99 2.99
C MET A 110 -2.68 -13.24 2.05
N PRO A 111 -3.78 -12.64 2.56
CA PRO A 111 -4.64 -11.79 1.76
C PRO A 111 -3.91 -10.50 1.38
N VAL A 112 -4.03 -10.11 0.12
CA VAL A 112 -3.46 -8.86 -0.41
C VAL A 112 -4.50 -8.16 -1.27
N TYR A 113 -4.65 -6.84 -1.11
CA TYR A 113 -5.42 -6.00 -2.02
C TYR A 113 -4.49 -5.07 -2.79
N GLY A 114 -4.71 -4.93 -4.09
CA GLY A 114 -4.11 -3.90 -4.93
C GLY A 114 -5.19 -2.95 -5.39
N TYR A 115 -4.98 -1.65 -5.19
CA TYR A 115 -5.85 -0.58 -5.63
C TYR A 115 -5.16 0.16 -6.76
N ILE A 116 -5.65 -0.02 -7.98
CA ILE A 116 -5.19 0.71 -9.14
C ILE A 116 -6.00 2.00 -9.22
N CYS A 117 -5.36 3.13 -8.96
CA CYS A 117 -5.98 4.46 -8.97
C CYS A 117 -5.42 5.33 -10.09
N GLU A 118 -6.28 6.16 -10.69
CA GLU A 118 -5.88 7.15 -11.69
C GLU A 118 -6.17 8.57 -11.18
N VAL A 119 -5.11 9.36 -10.99
CA VAL A 119 -5.17 10.75 -10.51
C VAL A 119 -4.51 11.63 -11.55
N ASP A 120 -5.26 12.59 -12.10
CA ASP A 120 -4.81 13.49 -13.17
C ASP A 120 -4.15 12.78 -14.38
N GLY A 121 -4.63 11.56 -14.70
CA GLY A 121 -4.11 10.74 -15.79
C GLY A 121 -2.85 9.94 -15.46
N ILE A 122 -2.37 10.00 -14.21
CA ILE A 122 -1.24 9.20 -13.71
C ILE A 122 -1.77 8.02 -12.92
N GLN A 123 -1.22 6.82 -13.19
CA GLN A 123 -1.62 5.60 -12.50
C GLN A 123 -0.75 5.33 -11.27
N TYR A 124 -1.40 5.08 -10.15
CA TYR A 124 -0.79 4.63 -8.90
C TYR A 124 -1.33 3.26 -8.51
N ILE A 125 -0.50 2.49 -7.81
CA ILE A 125 -0.93 1.25 -7.16
C ILE A 125 -0.69 1.37 -5.67
N VAL A 126 -1.76 1.23 -4.90
CA VAL A 126 -1.70 1.07 -3.44
C VAL A 126 -1.89 -0.40 -3.13
N SER A 127 -0.86 -1.07 -2.61
CA SER A 127 -0.90 -2.47 -2.22
C SER A 127 -1.02 -2.60 -0.71
N VAL A 128 -1.97 -3.41 -0.23
CA VAL A 128 -2.22 -3.67 1.18
C VAL A 128 -2.06 -5.15 1.46
N ALA A 129 -1.09 -5.50 2.30
CA ALA A 129 -0.83 -6.86 2.71
C ALA A 129 -1.41 -7.14 4.11
N ASN A 130 -1.98 -8.33 4.25
CA ASN A 130 -2.52 -8.89 5.49
C ASN A 130 -3.52 -7.96 6.24
N PRO A 131 -4.50 -7.38 5.55
CA PRO A 131 -5.52 -6.58 6.21
C PRO A 131 -6.39 -7.42 7.15
N PRO A 132 -7.08 -6.79 8.12
CA PRO A 132 -8.07 -7.45 8.95
C PRO A 132 -9.25 -8.00 8.12
N ALA A 133 -9.98 -8.96 8.68
CA ALA A 133 -11.04 -9.68 7.97
C ALA A 133 -12.25 -8.80 7.58
N ASP A 134 -12.46 -7.70 8.29
CA ASP A 134 -13.51 -6.70 8.06
C ASP A 134 -13.04 -5.53 7.18
N TRP A 135 -11.94 -5.71 6.45
CA TRP A 135 -11.41 -4.68 5.55
C TRP A 135 -12.43 -4.27 4.48
N GLU A 136 -12.96 -3.06 4.63
CA GLU A 136 -13.85 -2.44 3.66
C GLU A 136 -13.28 -1.08 3.27
N ILE A 137 -12.82 -0.99 2.02
CA ILE A 137 -12.14 0.19 1.49
C ILE A 137 -13.10 1.39 1.31
N THR A 138 -14.41 1.15 1.20
CA THR A 138 -15.39 2.24 1.11
C THR A 138 -15.65 2.97 2.45
N ASP A 139 -15.13 2.45 3.57
CA ASP A 139 -15.06 3.21 4.82
C ASP A 139 -14.03 4.34 4.68
N GLY A 140 -14.46 5.58 4.88
CA GLY A 140 -13.58 6.76 4.80
C GLY A 140 -12.47 6.80 5.85
N ASN A 141 -12.57 5.99 6.91
CA ASN A 141 -11.49 5.83 7.90
C ASN A 141 -10.53 4.70 7.56
N ASN A 142 -10.81 3.92 6.50
CA ASN A 142 -9.88 2.90 6.04
C ASN A 142 -8.57 3.58 5.62
N PRO A 143 -7.40 3.11 6.09
CA PRO A 143 -6.14 3.80 5.84
C PRO A 143 -5.77 3.83 4.35
N ALA A 144 -6.13 2.82 3.56
CA ALA A 144 -5.93 2.87 2.11
C ALA A 144 -6.90 3.86 1.44
N ASN A 145 -8.11 4.07 1.98
CA ASN A 145 -9.01 5.12 1.50
C ASN A 145 -8.46 6.51 1.78
N VAL A 146 -8.04 6.76 3.02
CA VAL A 146 -7.41 8.03 3.42
C VAL A 146 -6.23 8.33 2.51
N LEU A 147 -5.37 7.34 2.28
CA LEU A 147 -4.21 7.47 1.42
C LEU A 147 -4.61 7.79 -0.03
N ILE A 148 -5.43 6.96 -0.67
CA ILE A 148 -5.83 7.15 -2.08
C ILE A 148 -6.51 8.50 -2.27
N SER A 149 -7.40 8.87 -1.35
CA SER A 149 -8.13 10.15 -1.38
C SER A 149 -7.24 11.37 -1.08
N SER A 150 -6.00 11.16 -0.64
CA SER A 150 -5.03 12.22 -0.34
C SER A 150 -3.94 12.39 -1.40
N ILE A 151 -3.90 11.53 -2.43
CA ILE A 151 -2.91 11.64 -3.49
C ILE A 151 -3.05 13.02 -4.16
N ASP A 152 -1.95 13.76 -4.18
CA ASP A 152 -1.81 15.07 -4.80
C ASP A 152 -0.66 15.03 -5.81
N THR A 153 -1.02 15.25 -7.07
CA THR A 153 -0.15 15.24 -8.24
C THR A 153 0.33 16.63 -8.64
N SER A 154 0.02 17.69 -7.88
CA SER A 154 0.35 19.08 -8.24
C SER A 154 1.85 19.34 -8.42
N ASN A 155 2.70 18.52 -7.82
CA ASN A 155 4.15 18.62 -7.86
C ASN A 155 4.80 17.68 -8.90
N VAL A 156 4.01 16.83 -9.56
CA VAL A 156 4.51 15.93 -10.60
C VAL A 156 4.82 16.74 -11.85
N GLN A 157 6.06 16.63 -12.34
CA GLN A 157 6.43 17.25 -13.61
C GLN A 157 6.01 16.34 -14.76
N THR A 158 4.93 16.70 -15.43
CA THR A 158 4.54 16.09 -16.71
C THR A 158 5.29 16.79 -17.85
N GLU A 159 6.00 16.04 -18.69
CA GLU A 159 6.67 16.54 -19.90
C GLU A 159 5.71 17.14 -20.94
#